data_AF-A0A842S9P4-F1
#
_entry.id   AF-A0A842S9P4-F1
#
_cell.length_a   1.000
_cell.length_b   1.000
_cell.length_c   1.000
_cell.angle_alpha   90.00
_cell.angle_beta   90.00
_cell.angle_gamma   90.00
#
_symmetry.space_group_name_H-M   'P 1'
#
loop_
_entity.id
_entity.type
_entity.pdbx_description
1 polymer ?
#
loop_
_entity_poly.entity_id
_entity_poly.type
_entity_poly.pdbx_seq_one_letter_code
_entity_poly.pdbx_strand_id
1 'polypeptide(L)'
;MENHTFKKIIKSKIFIFSLQIGLVNLFTILLNNRFPISFDGDILEERIKIIQYLANLILYTELEEGFIVIGTWIMITLIPILLVFDYQKATSANIKAFFFPNFFFYIFLGRYSFDYFDIYFWNLFSKTIIIFTVILILSILIPLIGKKIKLTKGETGMKIIEEVYEKNKSKCPYCGTDFDSIPLYCYNCSKKLKNDNLENIETEFDKK
;
A
#
# COMPACT_ATOMS: atom_id res chain seq x y z
N MET A 1 4.95 25.61 -6.41
CA MET A 1 3.48 25.38 -6.43
C MET A 1 3.08 24.05 -7.09
N GLU A 2 3.90 23.48 -8.00
CA GLU A 2 3.60 22.23 -8.73
C GLU A 2 3.50 20.96 -7.86
N ASN A 3 4.25 20.91 -6.76
CA ASN A 3 4.37 19.69 -5.94
C ASN A 3 3.05 19.30 -5.22
N HIS A 4 2.15 20.26 -4.99
CA HIS A 4 0.86 20.00 -4.34
C HIS A 4 -0.17 19.40 -5.32
N THR A 5 -0.23 19.94 -6.54
CA THR A 5 -1.16 19.46 -7.59
C THR A 5 -0.80 18.04 -8.03
N PHE A 6 0.48 17.74 -8.20
CA PHE A 6 0.95 16.41 -8.58
C PHE A 6 0.62 15.35 -7.51
N LYS A 7 0.86 15.64 -6.23
CA LYS A 7 0.48 14.75 -5.11
C LYS A 7 -1.03 14.50 -5.06
N LYS A 8 -1.85 15.48 -5.42
CA LYS A 8 -3.32 15.32 -5.48
C LYS A 8 -3.75 14.41 -6.63
N ILE A 9 -3.08 14.49 -7.78
CA ILE A 9 -3.36 13.63 -8.94
C ILE A 9 -3.01 12.17 -8.64
N ILE A 10 -1.81 11.90 -8.10
CA ILE A 10 -1.38 10.53 -7.75
C ILE A 10 -2.32 9.85 -6.74
N LYS A 11 -2.87 10.64 -5.81
CA LYS A 11 -3.82 10.14 -4.81
C LYS A 11 -5.27 10.09 -5.31
N SER A 12 -5.53 10.46 -6.56
CA SER A 12 -6.86 10.37 -7.12
C SER A 12 -7.26 8.91 -7.36
N LYS A 13 -8.54 8.61 -7.13
CA LYS A 13 -9.09 7.26 -7.30
C LYS A 13 -8.95 6.77 -8.75
N ILE A 14 -9.11 7.68 -9.72
CA ILE A 14 -9.00 7.38 -11.15
C ILE A 14 -7.56 7.00 -11.48
N PHE A 15 -6.57 7.77 -11.04
CA PHE A 15 -5.17 7.46 -11.31
C PHE A 15 -4.77 6.09 -10.75
N ILE A 16 -5.12 5.79 -9.50
CA ILE A 16 -4.82 4.51 -8.86
C ILE A 16 -5.46 3.36 -9.66
N PHE A 17 -6.74 3.49 -10.03
CA PHE A 17 -7.43 2.49 -10.83
C PHE A 17 -6.75 2.28 -12.20
N SER A 18 -6.47 3.35 -12.93
CA SER A 18 -5.79 3.29 -14.23
C SER A 18 -4.41 2.66 -14.12
N LEU A 19 -3.65 2.99 -13.08
CA LEU A 19 -2.35 2.40 -12.80
C LEU A 19 -2.47 0.90 -12.53
N GLN A 20 -3.44 0.48 -11.72
CA GLN A 20 -3.67 -0.94 -11.43
C GLN A 20 -4.01 -1.72 -12.69
N ILE A 21 -4.99 -1.28 -13.48
CA ILE A 21 -5.38 -1.96 -14.72
C ILE A 21 -4.24 -1.98 -15.74
N GLY A 22 -3.49 -0.87 -15.87
CA GLY A 22 -2.33 -0.81 -16.76
C GLY A 22 -1.26 -1.83 -16.37
N LEU A 23 -1.00 -2.02 -15.08
CA LEU A 23 -0.04 -3.00 -14.60
C LEU A 23 -0.53 -4.44 -14.72
N VAL A 24 -1.83 -4.73 -14.49
CA VAL A 24 -2.38 -6.08 -14.74
C VAL A 24 -2.11 -6.43 -16.20
N ASN A 25 -2.49 -5.54 -17.11
CA ASN A 25 -2.32 -5.76 -18.54
C ASN A 25 -0.85 -5.97 -18.92
N LEU A 26 0.05 -5.13 -18.41
CA LEU A 26 1.49 -5.29 -18.63
C LEU A 26 1.98 -6.67 -18.18
N PHE A 27 1.63 -7.13 -16.98
CA PHE A 27 2.05 -8.43 -16.48
C PHE A 27 1.41 -9.59 -17.25
N THR A 28 0.14 -9.49 -17.61
CA THR A 28 -0.55 -10.49 -18.45
C THR A 28 0.19 -10.69 -19.78
N ILE A 29 0.66 -9.60 -20.41
CA ILE A 29 1.44 -9.67 -21.65
C ILE A 29 2.82 -10.27 -21.41
N LEU A 30 3.56 -9.78 -20.41
CA LEU A 30 4.92 -10.22 -20.12
C LEU A 30 5.01 -11.71 -19.73
N LEU A 31 3.98 -12.21 -19.04
CA LEU A 31 3.91 -13.59 -18.56
C LEU A 31 3.16 -14.51 -19.53
N ASN A 32 2.75 -13.97 -20.69
CA ASN A 32 2.04 -14.67 -21.75
C ASN A 32 0.79 -15.45 -21.25
N ASN A 33 0.04 -14.87 -20.33
CA ASN A 33 -1.18 -15.51 -19.83
C ASN A 33 -2.27 -15.47 -20.91
N ARG A 34 -2.71 -16.64 -21.38
CA ARG A 34 -3.74 -16.79 -22.41
C ARG A 34 -4.74 -17.85 -22.00
N PHE A 35 -5.96 -17.42 -21.67
CA PHE A 35 -7.04 -18.32 -21.31
C PHE A 35 -7.88 -18.68 -22.56
N PRO A 36 -7.86 -19.91 -23.07
CA PRO A 36 -8.61 -20.27 -24.26
C PRO A 36 -10.13 -20.28 -24.01
N ILE A 37 -10.89 -19.59 -24.86
CA ILE A 37 -12.35 -19.63 -24.90
C ILE A 37 -12.78 -20.15 -26.27
N SER A 38 -13.65 -21.17 -26.28
CA SER A 38 -14.30 -21.63 -27.50
C SER A 38 -15.58 -20.81 -27.72
N PHE A 39 -15.46 -19.81 -28.58
CA PHE A 39 -16.55 -18.89 -28.90
C PHE A 39 -17.61 -19.53 -29.82
N ASP A 40 -18.85 -19.11 -29.65
CA ASP A 40 -19.98 -19.51 -30.49
C ASP A 40 -19.84 -18.92 -31.92
N GLY A 41 -20.45 -19.56 -32.92
CA GLY A 41 -20.14 -19.35 -34.35
C GLY A 41 -20.42 -17.98 -34.96
N ASP A 42 -21.21 -17.12 -34.30
CA ASP A 42 -21.75 -15.87 -34.89
C ASP A 42 -21.30 -14.59 -34.16
N ILE A 43 -20.16 -14.62 -33.46
CA ILE A 43 -19.66 -13.47 -32.70
C ILE A 43 -18.74 -12.59 -33.56
N LEU A 44 -18.98 -11.28 -33.56
CA LEU A 44 -18.08 -10.28 -34.16
C LEU A 44 -16.67 -10.37 -33.58
N GLU A 45 -15.66 -10.20 -34.42
CA GLU A 45 -14.24 -10.33 -34.06
C GLU A 45 -13.83 -9.34 -32.94
N GLU A 46 -14.38 -8.13 -32.93
CA GLU A 46 -14.11 -7.14 -31.89
C GLU A 46 -14.61 -7.61 -30.52
N ARG A 47 -15.75 -8.29 -30.47
CA ARG A 47 -16.31 -8.83 -29.23
C ARG A 47 -15.48 -10.00 -28.73
N ILE A 48 -15.04 -10.87 -29.63
CA ILE A 48 -14.10 -11.96 -29.32
C ILE A 48 -12.84 -11.38 -28.67
N LYS A 49 -12.23 -10.36 -29.29
CA LYS A 49 -11.03 -9.68 -28.75
C LYS A 49 -11.26 -9.09 -27.37
N ILE A 50 -12.40 -8.43 -27.14
CA ILE A 50 -12.74 -7.83 -25.84
C ILE A 50 -12.90 -8.91 -24.77
N ILE A 51 -13.69 -9.96 -25.04
CA ILE A 51 -13.93 -11.04 -24.07
C ILE A 51 -12.63 -11.77 -23.76
N GLN A 52 -11.85 -12.09 -24.79
CA GLN A 52 -10.56 -12.75 -24.66
C GLN A 52 -9.56 -11.91 -23.86
N TYR A 53 -9.50 -10.59 -24.13
CA TYR A 53 -8.69 -9.66 -23.37
C TYR A 53 -9.07 -9.67 -21.89
N LEU A 54 -10.36 -9.56 -21.58
CA LEU A 54 -10.83 -9.58 -20.20
C LEU A 54 -10.52 -10.92 -19.54
N ALA A 55 -10.77 -12.05 -20.21
CA ALA A 55 -10.48 -13.39 -19.70
C ALA A 55 -9.01 -13.53 -19.26
N ASN A 56 -8.07 -13.05 -20.09
CA ASN A 56 -6.63 -13.13 -19.80
C ASN A 56 -6.20 -12.31 -18.56
N LEU A 57 -7.02 -11.35 -18.10
CA LEU A 57 -6.72 -10.58 -16.89
C LEU A 57 -7.12 -11.33 -15.61
N ILE A 58 -8.06 -12.27 -15.69
CA ILE A 58 -8.76 -12.82 -14.50
C ILE A 58 -8.79 -14.34 -14.42
N LEU A 59 -8.64 -15.05 -15.54
CA LEU A 59 -8.77 -16.49 -15.62
C LEU A 59 -7.45 -17.18 -15.96
N TYR A 60 -7.42 -18.45 -15.63
CA TYR A 60 -6.31 -19.39 -15.82
C TYR A 60 -6.88 -20.78 -16.08
N THR A 61 -6.16 -21.64 -16.79
CA THR A 61 -6.61 -23.02 -17.04
C THR A 61 -6.06 -23.97 -15.99
N GLU A 62 -4.74 -23.98 -15.83
CA GLU A 62 -3.97 -24.86 -14.97
C GLU A 62 -3.56 -24.17 -13.67
N LEU A 63 -3.10 -24.97 -12.68
CA LEU A 63 -2.67 -24.44 -11.39
C LEU A 63 -1.45 -23.51 -11.52
N GLU A 64 -0.50 -23.82 -12.40
CA GLU A 64 0.70 -23.01 -12.62
C GLU A 64 0.35 -21.61 -13.14
N GLU A 65 -0.49 -21.54 -14.18
CA GLU A 65 -1.06 -20.28 -14.66
C GLU A 65 -1.87 -19.55 -13.58
N GLY A 66 -2.59 -20.30 -12.75
CA GLY A 66 -3.32 -19.76 -11.61
C GLY A 66 -2.43 -19.03 -10.62
N PHE A 67 -1.26 -19.59 -10.29
CA PHE A 67 -0.28 -18.90 -9.44
C PHE A 67 0.23 -17.61 -10.07
N ILE A 68 0.41 -17.57 -11.39
CA ILE A 68 0.84 -16.38 -12.12
C ILE A 68 -0.23 -15.28 -12.04
N VAL A 69 -1.49 -15.63 -12.31
CA VAL A 69 -2.62 -14.68 -12.26
C VAL A 69 -2.83 -14.17 -10.84
N ILE A 70 -2.87 -15.06 -9.85
CA ILE A 70 -3.00 -14.70 -8.44
C ILE A 70 -1.83 -13.82 -8.01
N GLY A 71 -0.59 -14.21 -8.32
CA GLY A 71 0.61 -13.44 -7.99
C GLY A 71 0.59 -12.02 -8.58
N THR A 72 0.13 -11.89 -9.83
CA THR A 72 -0.06 -10.59 -10.50
C THR A 72 -1.04 -9.72 -9.72
N TRP A 73 -2.20 -10.27 -9.36
CA TRP A 73 -3.20 -9.54 -8.58
C TRP A 73 -2.73 -9.19 -7.17
N ILE A 74 -1.95 -10.06 -6.52
CA ILE A 74 -1.31 -9.76 -5.23
C ILE A 74 -0.41 -8.54 -5.35
N MET A 75 0.49 -8.52 -6.33
CA MET A 75 1.43 -7.40 -6.54
C MET A 75 0.69 -6.08 -6.76
N ILE A 76 -0.39 -6.10 -7.54
CA ILE A 76 -1.17 -4.91 -7.88
C ILE A 76 -2.02 -4.42 -6.71
N THR A 77 -2.47 -5.34 -5.86
CA THR A 77 -3.21 -5.05 -4.63
C THR A 77 -2.38 -4.24 -3.63
N LEU A 78 -1.05 -4.39 -3.66
CA LEU A 78 -0.13 -3.66 -2.78
C LEU A 78 -0.06 -2.16 -3.11
N ILE A 79 -0.34 -1.76 -4.35
CA ILE A 79 -0.18 -0.37 -4.81
C ILE A 79 -1.04 0.62 -3.99
N PRO A 80 -2.37 0.48 -3.91
CA PRO A 80 -3.18 1.41 -3.13
C PRO A 80 -2.91 1.30 -1.63
N ILE A 81 -2.47 0.13 -1.14
CA ILE A 81 -2.04 -0.05 0.26
C ILE A 81 -0.85 0.86 0.56
N LEU A 82 0.16 0.87 -0.32
CA LEU A 82 1.38 1.68 -0.18
C LEU A 82 1.14 3.17 -0.43
N LEU A 83 0.19 3.55 -1.29
CA LEU A 83 -0.06 4.96 -1.64
C LEU A 83 -0.97 5.69 -0.64
N VAL A 84 -1.97 5.01 -0.07
CA VAL A 84 -3.03 5.65 0.71
C VAL A 84 -2.89 5.40 2.22
N PHE A 85 -2.22 4.32 2.63
CA PHE A 85 -2.01 3.93 4.05
C PHE A 85 -3.31 3.89 4.90
N ASP A 86 -4.45 3.63 4.26
CA ASP A 86 -5.77 3.53 4.87
C ASP A 86 -6.44 2.27 4.31
N TYR A 87 -6.74 1.32 5.20
CA TYR A 87 -7.23 -0.01 4.80
C TYR A 87 -8.59 0.07 4.10
N GLN A 88 -9.48 0.98 4.49
CA GLN A 88 -10.80 1.11 3.88
C GLN A 88 -10.67 1.63 2.46
N LYS A 89 -9.83 2.66 2.27
CA LYS A 89 -9.59 3.25 0.95
C LYS A 89 -8.84 2.30 0.03
N ALA A 90 -7.84 1.58 0.55
CA ALA A 90 -7.08 0.60 -0.22
C ALA A 90 -7.95 -0.59 -0.64
N THR A 91 -8.74 -1.13 0.29
CA THR A 91 -9.71 -2.21 0.01
C THR A 91 -10.73 -1.75 -1.03
N SER A 92 -11.29 -0.54 -0.91
CA SER A 92 -12.23 -0.02 -1.90
C SER A 92 -11.61 0.12 -3.30
N ALA A 93 -10.35 0.56 -3.39
CA ALA A 93 -9.64 0.64 -4.67
C ALA A 93 -9.42 -0.74 -5.30
N ASN A 94 -8.90 -1.70 -4.51
CA ASN A 94 -8.65 -3.07 -4.94
C ASN A 94 -9.92 -3.79 -5.39
N ILE A 95 -11.00 -3.68 -4.62
CA ILE A 95 -12.30 -4.26 -4.99
C ILE A 95 -12.78 -3.68 -6.32
N LYS A 96 -12.69 -2.37 -6.55
CA LYS A 96 -13.12 -1.76 -7.81
C LYS A 96 -12.27 -2.21 -8.99
N ALA A 97 -10.95 -2.20 -8.83
CA ALA A 97 -10.01 -2.62 -9.87
C ALA A 97 -10.22 -4.08 -10.26
N PHE A 98 -10.53 -4.96 -9.30
CA PHE A 98 -10.84 -6.36 -9.58
C PHE A 98 -12.26 -6.56 -10.11
N PHE A 99 -13.27 -5.97 -9.47
CA PHE A 99 -14.67 -6.17 -9.82
C PHE A 99 -15.01 -5.67 -11.23
N PHE A 100 -14.47 -4.52 -11.64
CA PHE A 100 -14.81 -3.89 -12.91
C PHE A 100 -14.53 -4.81 -14.12
N PRO A 101 -13.30 -5.30 -14.37
CA PRO A 101 -13.05 -6.21 -15.50
C PRO A 101 -13.83 -7.54 -15.38
N ASN A 102 -13.98 -8.08 -14.16
CA ASN A 102 -14.76 -9.30 -13.94
C ASN A 102 -16.23 -9.12 -14.33
N PHE A 103 -16.85 -8.02 -13.90
CA PHE A 103 -18.24 -7.73 -14.20
C PHE A 103 -18.50 -7.67 -15.71
N PHE A 104 -17.66 -6.92 -16.44
CA PHE A 104 -17.78 -6.85 -17.90
C PHE A 104 -17.47 -8.18 -18.58
N PHE A 105 -16.53 -8.96 -18.06
CA PHE A 105 -16.24 -10.29 -18.57
C PHE A 105 -17.48 -11.18 -18.54
N TYR A 106 -18.12 -11.33 -17.38
CA TYR A 106 -19.30 -12.20 -17.25
C TYR A 106 -20.49 -11.70 -18.06
N ILE A 107 -20.70 -10.38 -18.13
CA ILE A 107 -21.77 -9.82 -18.96
C ILE A 107 -21.53 -10.11 -20.44
N PHE A 108 -20.32 -9.87 -20.95
CA PHE A 108 -20.04 -10.08 -22.36
C PHE A 108 -19.99 -11.56 -22.72
N LEU A 109 -19.42 -12.40 -21.86
CA LEU A 109 -19.39 -13.84 -22.09
C LEU A 109 -20.82 -14.41 -22.09
N GLY A 110 -21.63 -14.12 -21.06
CA GLY A 110 -23.00 -14.64 -20.99
C GLY A 110 -23.93 -14.10 -22.07
N ARG A 111 -23.65 -12.91 -22.62
CA ARG A 111 -24.44 -12.35 -23.71
C ARG A 111 -24.06 -12.88 -25.09
N TYR A 112 -22.76 -13.06 -25.33
CA TYR A 112 -22.26 -13.31 -26.69
C TYR A 112 -21.80 -14.74 -26.91
N SER A 113 -21.41 -15.48 -25.87
CA SER A 113 -21.04 -16.90 -25.94
C SER A 113 -21.81 -17.66 -24.86
N PHE A 114 -23.13 -17.71 -25.03
CA PHE A 114 -24.05 -18.20 -24.01
C PHE A 114 -23.83 -19.69 -23.72
N ASP A 115 -23.61 -20.50 -24.76
CA ASP A 115 -23.43 -21.94 -24.62
C ASP A 115 -22.17 -22.25 -23.80
N TYR A 116 -21.05 -21.57 -24.11
CA TYR A 116 -19.84 -21.68 -23.32
C TYR A 116 -20.04 -21.17 -21.89
N PHE A 117 -20.71 -20.03 -21.73
CA PHE A 117 -20.99 -19.45 -20.42
C PHE A 117 -21.76 -20.43 -19.54
N ASP A 118 -22.86 -21.00 -20.02
CA ASP A 118 -23.75 -21.87 -19.25
C ASP A 118 -23.02 -23.14 -18.78
N ILE A 119 -22.25 -23.76 -19.68
CA ILE A 119 -21.48 -24.98 -19.38
C ILE A 119 -20.38 -24.70 -18.32
N TYR A 120 -19.65 -23.60 -18.46
CA TYR A 120 -18.45 -23.34 -17.65
C TYR A 120 -18.65 -22.35 -16.50
N PHE A 121 -19.84 -21.78 -16.34
CA PHE A 121 -20.11 -20.68 -15.39
C PHE A 121 -19.54 -20.95 -14.01
N TRP A 122 -19.86 -22.10 -13.42
CA TRP A 122 -19.44 -22.44 -12.05
C TRP A 122 -17.93 -22.59 -11.90
N ASN A 123 -17.25 -23.13 -12.92
CA ASN A 123 -15.80 -23.24 -12.93
C ASN A 123 -15.16 -21.84 -13.02
N LEU A 124 -15.64 -20.99 -13.92
CA LEU A 124 -15.13 -19.63 -14.08
C LEU A 124 -15.40 -18.80 -12.81
N PHE A 125 -16.61 -18.90 -12.26
CA PHE A 125 -17.03 -18.15 -11.08
C PHE A 125 -16.23 -18.54 -9.84
N SER A 126 -15.96 -19.83 -9.63
CA SER A 126 -15.14 -20.29 -8.50
C SER A 126 -13.70 -19.75 -8.56
N LYS A 127 -13.07 -19.73 -9.75
CA LYS A 127 -11.75 -19.11 -9.95
C LYS A 127 -11.74 -17.63 -9.57
N THR A 128 -12.76 -16.87 -9.98
CA THR A 128 -12.92 -15.46 -9.61
C THR A 128 -13.09 -15.27 -8.11
N ILE A 129 -13.88 -16.11 -7.44
CA ILE A 129 -14.08 -16.06 -5.98
C ILE A 129 -12.78 -16.33 -5.22
N ILE A 130 -11.95 -17.28 -5.69
CA ILE A 130 -10.65 -17.57 -5.08
C ILE A 130 -9.77 -16.32 -5.11
N ILE A 131 -9.59 -15.70 -6.28
CA ILE A 131 -8.76 -14.50 -6.42
C ILE A 131 -9.34 -13.34 -5.59
N PHE A 132 -10.65 -13.14 -5.63
CA PHE A 132 -11.32 -12.09 -4.86
C PHE A 132 -11.08 -12.22 -3.35
N THR A 133 -11.17 -13.45 -2.84
CA THR A 133 -10.95 -13.75 -1.43
C THR A 133 -9.51 -13.42 -1.01
N VAL A 134 -8.52 -13.80 -1.84
CA VAL A 134 -7.11 -13.48 -1.60
C VAL A 134 -6.89 -11.96 -1.56
N ILE A 135 -7.43 -11.22 -2.54
CA ILE A 135 -7.32 -9.76 -2.60
C ILE A 135 -7.93 -9.10 -1.36
N LEU A 136 -9.10 -9.57 -0.92
CA LEU A 136 -9.82 -9.02 0.23
C LEU A 136 -9.02 -9.23 1.52
N ILE A 137 -8.53 -10.45 1.75
CA ILE A 137 -7.71 -10.79 2.92
C ILE A 137 -6.45 -9.89 2.96
N LEU A 138 -5.72 -9.79 1.86
CA LEU A 138 -4.49 -8.98 1.80
C LEU A 138 -4.76 -7.48 1.98
N SER A 139 -5.86 -6.97 1.42
CA SER A 139 -6.25 -5.57 1.53
C SER A 139 -6.57 -5.15 2.97
N ILE A 140 -6.95 -6.10 3.83
CA ILE A 140 -7.24 -5.86 5.24
C ILE A 140 -6.02 -6.13 6.11
N LEU A 141 -5.36 -7.29 5.96
CA LEU A 141 -4.29 -7.73 6.85
C LEU A 141 -3.05 -6.82 6.78
N ILE A 142 -2.60 -6.47 5.57
CA ILE A 142 -1.33 -5.74 5.39
C ILE A 142 -1.38 -4.35 6.03
N PRO A 143 -2.42 -3.51 5.79
CA PRO A 143 -2.52 -2.22 6.47
C PRO A 143 -2.64 -2.34 7.99
N LEU A 144 -3.33 -3.34 8.52
CA LEU A 144 -3.48 -3.55 9.97
C LEU A 144 -2.15 -3.87 10.64
N ILE A 145 -1.35 -4.76 10.03
CA ILE A 145 0.01 -5.07 10.48
C ILE A 145 0.88 -3.81 10.42
N GLY A 146 0.82 -3.05 9.31
CA GLY A 146 1.56 -1.80 9.16
C GLY A 146 1.20 -0.74 10.21
N LYS A 147 -0.08 -0.66 10.59
CA LYS A 147 -0.54 0.26 11.65
C LYS A 147 0.03 -0.12 13.02
N LYS A 148 0.05 -1.42 13.36
CA LYS A 148 0.67 -1.90 14.62
C LYS A 148 2.15 -1.56 14.69
N ILE A 149 2.91 -1.81 13.61
CA ILE A 149 4.35 -1.52 13.57
C ILE A 149 4.65 -0.02 13.74
N LYS A 150 3.83 0.85 13.14
CA LYS A 150 3.98 2.31 13.29
C LYS A 150 3.71 2.79 14.73
N LEU A 151 2.69 2.24 15.39
CA LEU A 151 2.37 2.59 16.79
C LEU A 151 3.53 2.23 17.72
N THR A 152 4.09 1.03 17.59
CA THR A 152 5.22 0.59 18.43
C THR A 152 6.48 1.46 18.25
N LYS A 153 6.77 1.91 17.02
CA LYS A 153 7.87 2.86 16.78
C LYS A 153 7.61 4.25 17.38
N GLY A 154 6.37 4.73 17.30
CA GLY A 154 5.98 6.01 17.90
C GLY A 154 6.08 6.01 19.42
N GLU A 155 5.63 4.94 20.07
CA GLU A 155 5.74 4.75 21.52
C GLU A 155 7.19 4.66 21.98
N THR A 156 8.04 3.99 21.22
CA THR A 156 9.49 3.91 21.52
C THR A 156 10.17 5.27 21.34
N GLY A 157 9.81 6.02 20.30
CA GLY A 157 10.30 7.39 20.08
C GLY A 157 9.89 8.35 21.20
N MET A 158 8.64 8.27 21.67
CA MET A 158 8.17 9.09 22.80
C MET A 158 8.89 8.75 24.10
N LYS A 159 9.15 7.47 24.38
CA LYS A 159 9.95 7.06 25.55
C LYS A 159 11.37 7.61 25.50
N ILE A 160 12.02 7.59 24.33
CA ILE A 160 13.36 8.18 24.16
C ILE A 160 13.32 9.70 24.38
N ILE A 161 12.30 10.40 23.88
CA ILE A 161 12.14 11.84 24.10
C ILE A 161 11.90 12.14 25.58
N GLU A 162 11.10 11.33 26.26
CA GLU A 162 10.82 11.45 27.69
C GLU A 162 12.06 11.18 28.54
N GLU A 163 12.86 10.16 28.21
CA GLU A 163 14.17 9.91 28.84
C GLU A 163 15.16 11.05 28.63
N VAL A 164 15.21 11.64 27.43
CA VAL A 164 16.06 12.82 27.15
C VAL A 164 15.54 14.06 27.91
N TYR A 165 14.23 14.24 28.02
CA TYR A 165 13.63 15.34 28.77
C TYR A 165 13.93 15.24 30.27
N GLU A 166 13.73 14.08 30.87
CA GLU A 166 14.05 13.82 32.28
C GLU A 166 15.54 13.97 32.57
N LYS A 167 16.42 13.52 31.66
CA LYS A 167 17.88 13.69 31.82
C LYS A 167 18.33 15.15 31.74
N ASN A 168 17.58 15.99 31.05
CA ASN A 168 17.89 17.41 30.88
C ASN A 168 17.28 18.30 31.98
N LYS A 169 16.49 17.75 32.90
CA LYS A 169 16.04 18.48 34.08
C LYS A 169 17.22 18.69 35.02
N SER A 170 17.52 19.94 35.34
CA SER A 170 18.61 20.28 36.26
C SER A 170 18.14 21.30 37.29
N LYS A 171 18.75 21.29 38.48
CA LYS A 171 18.49 22.27 39.54
C LYS A 171 19.68 23.17 39.72
N CYS A 172 19.44 24.46 39.93
CA CYS A 172 20.50 25.38 40.27
C CYS A 172 21.07 25.04 41.66
N PRO A 173 22.37 24.75 41.80
CA PRO A 173 22.98 24.44 43.10
C PRO A 173 23.05 25.64 44.05
N TYR A 174 22.83 26.87 43.54
CA TYR A 174 22.95 28.09 44.32
C TYR A 174 21.63 28.66 44.82
N CYS A 175 20.53 28.45 44.09
CA CYS A 175 19.21 29.01 44.45
C CYS A 175 18.05 28.02 44.35
N GLY A 176 18.32 26.76 44.00
CA GLY A 176 17.31 25.69 43.97
C GLY A 176 16.31 25.77 42.82
N THR A 177 16.47 26.72 41.89
CA THR A 177 15.57 26.90 40.74
C THR A 177 15.66 25.72 39.77
N ASP A 178 14.50 25.21 39.36
CA ASP A 178 14.36 24.13 38.38
C ASP A 178 14.57 24.63 36.93
N PHE A 179 15.21 23.80 36.12
CA PHE A 179 15.42 24.00 34.70
C PHE A 179 14.92 22.77 33.93
N ASP A 180 14.15 22.98 32.87
CA ASP A 180 13.80 21.95 31.89
C ASP A 180 14.86 21.80 30.78
N SER A 181 16.09 22.26 31.05
CA SER A 181 17.24 22.22 30.14
C SER A 181 18.56 22.27 30.93
N ILE A 182 19.68 22.24 30.21
CA ILE A 182 21.03 22.38 30.76
C ILE A 182 21.56 23.80 30.44
N PRO A 183 21.18 24.84 31.23
CA PRO A 183 21.64 26.20 30.95
C PRO A 183 23.07 26.44 31.45
N LEU A 184 23.80 27.31 30.76
CA LEU A 184 25.13 27.78 31.18
C LEU A 184 25.07 28.74 32.37
N TYR A 185 23.95 29.45 32.53
CA TYR A 185 23.70 30.43 33.58
C TYR A 185 22.31 30.23 34.18
N CYS A 186 22.17 30.38 35.49
CA CYS A 186 20.86 30.39 36.13
C CYS A 186 20.15 31.71 35.84
N TYR A 187 18.93 31.67 35.28
CA TYR A 187 18.15 32.88 35.02
C TYR A 187 17.71 33.64 36.29
N ASN A 188 17.60 32.94 37.42
CA ASN A 188 17.13 33.53 38.67
C ASN A 188 18.26 34.19 39.47
N CYS A 189 19.40 33.51 39.65
CA CYS A 189 20.52 34.03 40.42
C CYS A 189 21.71 34.53 39.59
N SER A 190 21.62 34.45 38.25
CA SER A 190 22.65 34.87 37.29
C SER A 190 24.03 34.21 37.47
N LYS A 191 24.14 33.16 38.31
CA LYS A 191 25.39 32.43 38.52
C LYS A 191 25.65 31.45 37.38
N LYS A 192 26.91 31.37 36.96
CA LYS A 192 27.39 30.37 36.00
C LYS A 192 27.28 28.97 36.61
N LEU A 193 26.67 28.05 35.88
CA LEU A 193 26.55 26.64 36.28
C LEU A 193 27.76 25.89 35.73
N LYS A 194 28.57 25.29 36.61
CA LYS A 194 29.63 24.36 36.17
C LYS A 194 28.96 23.05 35.78
N ASN A 195 29.03 22.71 34.50
CA ASN A 195 28.63 21.41 33.99
C ASN A 195 29.89 20.68 33.53
N ASP A 196 30.26 19.63 34.27
CA ASP A 196 31.39 18.75 33.93
C ASP A 196 31.21 18.07 32.54
N ASN A 197 29.99 18.09 31.98
CA ASN A 197 29.67 17.53 30.66
C ASN A 197 29.96 18.48 29.48
N LEU A 198 30.19 19.79 29.71
CA LEU A 198 30.49 20.75 28.64
C LEU A 198 32.00 20.93 28.40
N GLU A 199 32.85 20.65 29.39
CA GLU A 199 34.31 20.70 29.24
C GLU A 199 34.86 19.64 28.26
N ASN A 200 34.10 18.56 28.00
CA ASN A 200 34.47 17.53 27.02
C ASN A 200 34.06 17.86 25.58
N ILE A 201 33.22 18.87 25.33
CA ILE A 201 32.81 19.25 23.96
C ILE A 201 33.74 20.33 23.40
N GLU A 202 34.25 21.23 24.24
CA GLU A 202 35.19 22.28 23.81
C GLU A 202 36.58 21.72 23.47
N THR A 203 36.98 20.56 24.02
CA THR A 203 38.30 19.97 23.78
C THR A 203 38.44 19.20 22.46
N GLU A 204 37.34 18.92 21.74
CA GLU A 204 37.38 18.25 20.42
C GLU A 204 37.37 19.23 19.23
N PHE A 205 36.92 20.47 19.41
CA PHE A 205 36.89 21.47 18.33
C PHE A 205 38.20 22.25 18.17
N ASP A 206 39.08 22.27 19.17
CA ASP A 206 40.40 22.93 19.11
C ASP A 206 41.53 22.01 18.56
N LYS A 207 41.19 20.82 18.04
CA LYS A 207 42.15 19.87 17.44
C LYS A 207 41.97 19.63 15.94
N LYS A 208 41.34 20.55 15.21
CA LYS A 208 41.33 20.53 13.73
C LYS A 208 41.91 21.79 13.12
#